data_AF-A0ABD1G474-F1
#
_entry.id   AF-A0ABD1G474-F1
#
_cell.length_a   1.000
_cell.length_b   1.000
_cell.length_c   1.000
_cell.angle_alpha   90.00
_cell.angle_beta   90.00
_cell.angle_gamma   90.00
#
_symmetry.space_group_name_H-M   'P 1'
#
loop_
_entity.id
_entity.type
_entity.pdbx_description
1 polymer ?
#
loop_
_entity_poly.entity_id
_entity_poly.type
_entity_poly.pdbx_seq_one_letter_code
_entity_poly.pdbx_strand_id
1 'polypeptide(L)'
;MFFKSAKIFSLSNGQIEEAKDSITQMVNKGCLPNSVTYNFFVQGLLRRNKTDDVILLLREMDARGGCTLNATTISMLSEPLRREGRDSVIFDVVIKLLPKKV
;
A
#
# COMPACT_ATOMS: atom_id res chain seq x y z
N MET A 1 -8.54 15.11 13.18
CA MET A 1 -8.71 13.69 13.54
C MET A 1 -7.82 12.78 12.67
N PHE A 2 -6.55 13.14 12.49
CA PHE A 2 -5.56 12.26 11.84
C PHE A 2 -4.75 11.62 12.96
N PHE A 3 -4.83 10.29 13.08
CA PHE A 3 -4.24 9.51 14.16
C PHE A 3 -2.78 9.93 14.41
N LYS A 4 -2.54 10.45 15.62
CA LYS A 4 -1.37 11.24 16.02
C LYS A 4 -0.08 10.42 16.24
N SER A 5 0.04 9.22 15.70
CA SER A 5 1.17 8.36 16.07
C SER A 5 1.45 7.29 15.03
N ALA A 6 2.12 7.70 13.96
CA ALA A 6 2.97 6.88 13.10
C ALA A 6 4.20 6.27 13.84
N LYS A 7 4.06 6.02 15.16
CA LYS A 7 5.12 5.62 16.08
C LYS A 7 4.98 4.17 16.57
N ILE A 8 3.99 3.42 16.07
CA ILE A 8 3.78 1.99 16.40
C ILE A 8 4.47 1.04 15.40
N PHE A 9 4.97 1.53 14.26
CA PHE A 9 5.56 0.71 13.19
C PHE A 9 6.94 0.07 13.50
N SER A 10 7.30 -0.03 14.78
CA SER A 10 8.59 -0.54 15.25
C SER A 10 8.38 -1.84 16.03
N LEU A 11 8.80 -2.95 15.40
CA LEU A 11 9.15 -4.25 16.00
C LEU A 11 8.00 -5.27 16.13
N SER A 12 7.68 -5.97 15.05
CA SER A 12 7.42 -7.42 15.07
C SER A 12 7.15 -7.93 13.64
N ASN A 13 7.34 -9.24 13.44
CA ASN A 13 7.44 -9.94 12.16
C ASN A 13 6.14 -10.00 11.30
N GLY A 14 5.19 -9.07 11.47
CA GLY A 14 3.86 -9.10 10.85
C GLY A 14 3.35 -7.75 10.32
N GLN A 15 4.21 -6.98 9.64
CA GLN A 15 3.89 -5.61 9.19
C GLN A 15 2.69 -5.54 8.24
N ILE A 16 2.50 -6.57 7.41
CA ILE A 16 1.32 -6.65 6.54
C ILE A 16 0.03 -6.92 7.34
N GLU A 17 0.11 -7.78 8.35
CA GLU A 17 -1.04 -8.09 9.21
C GLU A 17 -1.39 -6.88 10.09
N GLU A 18 -0.40 -6.12 10.55
CA GLU A 18 -0.62 -4.84 11.25
C GLU A 18 -1.24 -3.79 10.32
N ALA A 19 -0.80 -3.71 9.06
CA ALA A 19 -1.38 -2.81 8.07
C ALA A 19 -2.85 -3.17 7.80
N LYS A 20 -3.16 -4.45 7.58
CA LYS A 20 -4.52 -4.95 7.38
C LYS A 20 -5.41 -4.76 8.61
N ASP A 21 -4.89 -5.02 9.80
CA ASP A 21 -5.63 -4.80 11.04
C ASP A 21 -5.92 -3.30 11.23
N SER A 22 -4.95 -2.43 10.99
CA SER A 22 -5.14 -0.98 11.03
C SER A 22 -6.22 -0.52 10.05
N ILE A 23 -6.18 -1.03 8.81
CA ILE A 23 -7.20 -0.75 7.79
C ILE A 23 -8.58 -1.25 8.26
N THR A 24 -8.66 -2.45 8.82
CA THR A 24 -9.88 -3.06 9.34
C THR A 24 -10.45 -2.25 10.51
N GLN A 25 -9.60 -1.81 11.44
CA GLN A 25 -10.00 -0.96 12.55
C GLN A 25 -10.52 0.40 12.08
N MET A 26 -9.93 0.99 11.04
CA MET A 26 -10.46 2.22 10.44
C MET A 26 -11.89 2.00 9.96
N VAL A 27 -12.13 0.93 9.18
CA VAL A 27 -13.46 0.58 8.67
C VAL A 27 -14.45 0.34 9.81
N ASN A 28 -14.07 -0.42 10.84
CA ASN A 28 -14.90 -0.69 12.00
C ASN A 28 -15.27 0.58 12.78
N LYS A 29 -14.42 1.61 12.74
CA LYS A 29 -14.67 2.94 13.33
C LYS A 29 -15.42 3.89 12.39
N GLY A 30 -15.94 3.41 11.26
CA GLY A 30 -16.65 4.20 10.27
C GLY A 30 -15.76 5.11 9.43
N CYS A 31 -14.44 4.93 9.48
CA CYS A 31 -13.46 5.70 8.71
C CYS A 31 -12.97 4.87 7.53
N LEU A 32 -13.28 5.28 6.30
CA LEU A 32 -12.81 4.54 5.13
C LEU A 32 -11.30 4.78 4.90
N PRO A 33 -10.50 3.72 4.70
CA PRO A 33 -9.12 3.85 4.25
C PRO A 33 -9.12 4.53 2.88
N ASN A 34 -8.24 5.50 2.69
CA ASN A 34 -8.13 6.25 1.45
C ASN A 34 -6.74 6.04 0.83
N SER A 35 -6.52 6.65 -0.34
CA SER A 35 -5.23 6.63 -1.03
C SER A 35 -4.06 6.96 -0.10
N VAL A 36 -4.21 7.91 0.83
CA VAL A 36 -3.12 8.30 1.76
C VAL A 36 -2.75 7.14 2.69
N THR A 37 -3.73 6.44 3.25
CA THR A 37 -3.51 5.28 4.13
C THR A 37 -2.74 4.18 3.41
N TYR A 38 -3.18 3.79 2.20
CA TYR A 38 -2.52 2.74 1.43
C TYR A 38 -1.10 3.15 1.02
N ASN A 39 -0.92 4.36 0.51
CA ASN A 39 0.40 4.86 0.13
C ASN A 39 1.37 4.85 1.32
N PHE A 40 0.91 5.20 2.53
CA PHE A 40 1.75 5.15 3.73
C PHE A 40 2.29 3.74 4.02
N PHE A 41 1.41 2.74 4.04
CA PHE A 41 1.81 1.36 4.30
C PHE A 41 2.66 0.77 3.17
N VAL A 42 2.28 1.00 1.91
CA VAL A 42 3.06 0.55 0.74
C VAL A 42 4.48 1.13 0.79
N GLN A 43 4.64 2.44 1.02
CA GLN A 43 5.96 3.05 1.13
C GLN A 43 6.78 2.48 2.29
N GLY A 44 6.14 2.20 3.43
CA GLY A 44 6.78 1.59 4.59
C GLY A 44 7.32 0.19 4.30
N LEU A 45 6.54 -0.64 3.60
CA LEU A 45 6.91 -2.00 3.20
C LEU A 45 8.00 -2.00 2.11
N LEU A 46 7.91 -1.08 1.13
CA LEU A 46 8.93 -0.91 0.08
C LEU A 46 10.30 -0.56 0.67
N ARG A 47 10.35 0.34 1.67
CA ARG A 47 11.61 0.69 2.37
C ARG A 47 12.22 -0.49 3.13
N ARG A 48 11.45 -1.52 3.43
CA ARG A 48 11.87 -2.73 4.14
C ARG A 48 12.12 -3.91 3.20
N ASN A 49 12.09 -3.68 1.87
CA ASN A 49 12.22 -4.72 0.84
C ASN A 49 11.22 -5.88 1.03
N LYS A 50 10.01 -5.57 1.50
CA LYS A 50 8.92 -6.54 1.68
C LYS A 50 8.00 -6.51 0.47
N THR A 51 8.51 -6.86 -0.71
CA THR A 51 7.74 -6.71 -1.95
C THR A 51 6.50 -7.60 -1.96
N ASP A 52 6.59 -8.86 -1.52
CA ASP A 52 5.42 -9.76 -1.45
C ASP A 52 4.24 -9.15 -0.67
N ASP A 53 4.54 -8.51 0.47
CA ASP A 53 3.57 -7.82 1.31
C ASP A 53 2.97 -6.60 0.60
N VAL A 54 3.79 -5.88 -0.19
CA VAL A 54 3.33 -4.77 -1.03
C VAL A 54 2.32 -5.27 -2.08
N ILE A 55 2.60 -6.41 -2.72
CA ILE A 55 1.69 -6.98 -3.74
C ILE A 55 0.33 -7.29 -3.13
N LEU A 56 0.31 -7.92 -1.96
CA LEU A 56 -0.93 -8.25 -1.26
C LEU A 56 -1.74 -6.99 -0.94
N LEU A 57 -1.08 -5.94 -0.46
CA LEU A 57 -1.72 -4.68 -0.11
C LEU A 57 -2.24 -3.92 -1.34
N LEU A 58 -1.52 -3.96 -2.47
CA LEU A 58 -1.96 -3.38 -3.74
C LEU A 58 -3.18 -4.11 -4.31
N ARG A 59 -3.26 -5.44 -4.18
CA ARG A 59 -4.44 -6.21 -4.58
C ARG A 59 -5.65 -5.89 -3.72
N GLU A 60 -5.47 -5.72 -2.41
CA GLU A 60 -6.55 -5.28 -1.53
C GLU A 60 -7.07 -3.89 -1.94
N MET A 61 -6.15 -2.97 -2.25
CA MET A 61 -6.48 -1.63 -2.70
C MET A 61 -7.25 -1.63 -4.03
N ASP A 62 -6.88 -2.47 -5.00
CA ASP A 62 -7.62 -2.67 -6.26
C ASP A 62 -9.01 -3.28 -6.00
N ALA A 63 -9.09 -4.30 -5.15
CA ALA A 63 -10.35 -4.99 -4.82
C ALA A 63 -11.38 -4.10 -4.11
N ARG A 64 -10.92 -3.17 -3.25
CA ARG A 64 -11.81 -2.20 -2.61
C ARG A 64 -12.24 -1.08 -3.56
N GLY A 65 -11.44 -0.79 -4.59
CA GLY A 65 -11.69 0.26 -5.58
C GLY A 65 -11.60 1.67 -5.02
N GLY A 66 -11.62 2.66 -5.92
CA GLY A 66 -11.70 4.09 -5.56
C GLY A 66 -10.45 4.71 -4.93
N CYS A 67 -9.34 3.97 -4.84
CA CYS A 67 -8.06 4.46 -4.33
C CYS A 67 -6.99 4.48 -5.43
N THR A 68 -6.04 5.41 -5.34
CA THR A 68 -4.94 5.58 -6.31
C THR A 68 -3.59 5.70 -5.60
N LEU A 69 -2.54 5.22 -6.26
CA LEU A 69 -1.18 5.44 -5.76
C LEU A 69 -0.75 6.87 -6.06
N ASN A 70 0.08 7.43 -5.18
CA ASN A 70 0.72 8.72 -5.44
C ASN A 70 2.00 8.52 -6.26
N ALA A 71 2.45 9.59 -6.93
CA ALA A 71 3.62 9.56 -7.80
C ALA A 71 4.88 9.04 -7.08
N THR A 72 5.08 9.42 -5.81
CA THR A 72 6.23 8.98 -5.01
C THR A 72 6.24 7.47 -4.81
N THR A 73 5.10 6.87 -4.45
CA THR A 73 4.96 5.42 -4.27
C THR A 73 5.19 4.68 -5.57
N ILE A 74 4.66 5.19 -6.68
CA ILE A 74 4.88 4.62 -8.03
C ILE A 74 6.38 4.63 -8.37
N SER A 75 7.08 5.75 -8.13
CA SER A 75 8.53 5.82 -8.33
C SER A 75 9.28 4.82 -7.45
N MET A 76 8.85 4.60 -6.19
CA MET A 76 9.46 3.62 -5.30
C MET A 76 9.23 2.16 -5.76
N LEU A 77 8.18 1.89 -6.53
CA LEU A 77 7.90 0.57 -7.11
C LEU A 77 8.79 0.25 -8.33
N SER A 78 9.42 1.25 -8.95
CA SER A 78 10.23 1.06 -10.15
C SER A 78 11.39 0.06 -9.95
N GLU A 79 12.12 0.17 -8.85
CA GLU A 79 13.26 -0.70 -8.54
C GLU A 79 12.84 -2.15 -8.19
N PRO A 80 11.85 -2.39 -7.32
CA PRO A 80 11.31 -3.73 -7.09
C PRO A 80 10.79 -4.40 -8.36
N LEU A 81 10.01 -3.68 -9.19
CA LEU A 81 9.51 -4.19 -10.47
C LEU A 81 10.63 -4.58 -11.45
N ARG A 82 11.77 -3.87 -11.38
CA ARG A 82 12.96 -4.18 -12.18
C ARG A 82 13.68 -5.43 -11.67
N ARG A 83 13.75 -5.64 -10.35
CA ARG A 83 14.46 -6.78 -9.71
C ARG A 83 13.68 -8.08 -9.78
N GLU A 84 12.37 -8.05 -9.54
CA GLU A 84 11.52 -9.25 -9.56
C GLU A 84 11.10 -9.66 -10.98
N GLY A 85 11.49 -8.85 -11.98
CA GLY A 85 11.30 -9.15 -13.38
C GLY A 85 9.84 -9.03 -13.78
N ARG A 86 9.32 -7.80 -13.91
CA ARG A 86 7.96 -7.50 -14.40
C ARG A 86 6.96 -8.61 -14.08
N ASP A 87 6.75 -8.88 -12.80
CA ASP A 87 5.63 -9.74 -12.42
C ASP A 87 4.37 -9.06 -12.99
N SER A 88 3.82 -9.68 -14.05
CA SER A 88 2.72 -9.10 -14.84
C SER A 88 1.62 -8.63 -13.91
N VAL A 89 1.38 -9.38 -12.84
CA VAL A 89 0.31 -9.10 -11.91
C VAL A 89 0.53 -7.81 -11.12
N ILE A 90 1.75 -7.52 -10.67
CA ILE A 90 2.04 -6.26 -9.96
C ILE A 90 1.94 -5.09 -10.92
N PHE A 91 2.51 -5.24 -12.12
CA PHE A 91 2.47 -4.20 -13.13
C PHE A 91 1.03 -3.86 -13.52
N ASP A 92 0.19 -4.88 -13.77
CA ASP A 92 -1.21 -4.72 -14.11
C ASP A 92 -2.00 -4.01 -13.00
N VAL A 93 -1.75 -4.37 -11.73
CA VAL A 93 -2.38 -3.71 -10.57
C VAL A 93 -1.90 -2.26 -10.46
N VAL A 94 -0.59 -1.99 -10.60
CA VAL A 94 -0.06 -0.62 -10.52
C VAL A 94 -0.63 0.26 -11.62
N ILE A 95 -0.76 -0.26 -12.86
CA ILE A 95 -1.37 0.47 -13.98
C ILE A 95 -2.82 0.86 -13.68
N LYS A 96 -3.61 -0.04 -13.08
CA LYS A 96 -5.00 0.26 -12.67
C LYS A 96 -5.09 1.32 -11.58
N LEU A 97 -4.11 1.33 -10.67
CA LEU A 97 -4.05 2.24 -9.53
C LEU A 97 -3.38 3.59 -9.85
N LEU A 98 -2.97 3.82 -11.11
CA LEU A 98 -2.45 5.11 -11.54
C LEU A 98 -3.53 6.20 -11.38
N PRO A 99 -3.13 7.43 -11.00
CA PRO A 99 -4.05 8.56 -11.03
C PRO A 99 -4.57 8.72 -12.45
N LYS A 100 -5.89 8.61 -12.63
CA LYS A 100 -6.54 8.86 -13.93
C LYS A 100 -6.30 10.33 -14.29
N LYS A 101 -5.72 10.58 -15.46
CA LYS A 101 -5.64 11.95 -16.00
C LYS A 101 -7.09 12.42 -16.20
N VAL A 102 -7.46 13.47 -15.48
CA VAL A 102 -8.69 14.25 -15.70
C VAL A 102 -8.55 15.04 -16.98
#